data_AF-A0A3B9PK47-F1
#
_entry.id   AF-A0A3B9PK47-F1
#
_cell.length_a   1.000
_cell.length_b   1.000
_cell.length_c   1.000
_cell.angle_alpha   90.00
_cell.angle_beta   90.00
_cell.angle_gamma   90.00
#
_symmetry.space_group_name_H-M   'P 1'
#
loop_
_entity.id
_entity.type
_entity.pdbx_description
1 polymer ?
#
loop_
_entity_poly.entity_id
_entity_poly.type
_entity_poly.pdbx_seq_one_letter_code
_entity_poly.pdbx_strand_id
1 'polypeptide(L)'
;MPARPLSIHPRSVPSSRNSAADLPPVEYRIRPANPGAHLFEVTCTVHAPDPDGQVFSLPAWIPGSYMIREFARNIVRLSAQADGEPCAVDKLDKHTWRAAVPPGTKKVTVDYEVYAWDLSVRSAHLDTTHGFFNGTSVFLAVAGRTDGPCLVTIDKPEAEAFRHWKLITALPPEHGRAGDAHRFGRFRAADYDELIDHPVEMGEFTLARFEAAGVPHDVALTGRHDCDLDRLCADLKRVCEWQIRLFGKPAPVDYYAFLTMVVGDGYGGLEHRASTALICSRADLPWKGMEGLPEGYRTFLGLCSHEYFHTWNVKRIKPAAFTPYDLSRENHTRLLWAFEGFTSYYDDLALVRSGVIGIDDYL
;
A
#
# COMPACT_ATOMS: atom_id res chain seq x y z
N MET A 1 -52.77 -53.57 16.10
CA MET A 1 -52.47 -52.17 16.47
C MET A 1 -51.00 -52.06 16.86
N PRO A 2 -50.15 -51.38 16.07
CA PRO A 2 -48.83 -50.95 16.54
C PRO A 2 -48.74 -49.42 16.63
N ALA A 3 -47.98 -48.96 17.62
CA ALA A 3 -47.84 -47.58 18.06
C ALA A 3 -47.08 -46.69 17.06
N ARG A 4 -47.47 -45.40 16.99
CA ARG A 4 -46.76 -44.34 16.25
C ARG A 4 -45.53 -43.87 17.02
N PRO A 5 -44.40 -43.56 16.37
CA PRO A 5 -43.30 -42.84 17.01
C PRO A 5 -43.53 -41.32 17.00
N LEU A 6 -43.25 -40.68 18.13
CA LEU A 6 -43.22 -39.23 18.31
C LEU A 6 -42.03 -38.62 17.56
N SER A 7 -42.30 -37.66 16.67
CA SER A 7 -41.26 -36.83 16.04
C SER A 7 -40.94 -35.66 16.96
N ILE A 8 -39.68 -35.55 17.37
CA ILE A 8 -39.15 -34.40 18.11
C ILE A 8 -38.49 -33.49 17.08
N HIS A 9 -39.06 -32.32 16.83
CA HIS A 9 -38.41 -31.28 16.04
C HIS A 9 -37.40 -30.52 16.91
N PRO A 10 -36.13 -30.38 16.49
CA PRO A 10 -35.22 -29.45 17.14
C PRO A 10 -35.64 -28.02 16.78
N ARG A 11 -35.83 -27.19 17.81
CA ARG A 11 -36.02 -25.73 17.66
C ARG A 11 -34.76 -25.15 17.03
N SER A 12 -34.90 -24.54 15.86
CA SER A 12 -33.87 -23.71 15.24
C SER A 12 -33.62 -22.47 16.12
N VAL A 13 -32.42 -22.36 16.67
CA VAL A 13 -31.91 -21.11 17.23
C VAL A 13 -31.54 -20.20 16.05
N PRO A 14 -32.01 -18.94 15.99
CA PRO A 14 -31.60 -18.04 14.92
C PRO A 14 -30.14 -17.62 15.16
N SER A 15 -29.23 -18.07 14.31
CA SER A 15 -27.86 -17.53 14.26
C SER A 15 -27.88 -16.20 13.50
N SER A 16 -28.19 -15.10 14.19
CA SER A 16 -27.92 -13.76 13.65
C SER A 16 -26.44 -13.44 13.83
N ARG A 17 -25.57 -14.13 13.10
CA ARG A 17 -24.26 -13.57 12.77
C ARG A 17 -24.49 -12.75 11.51
N ASN A 18 -24.52 -11.43 11.66
CA ASN A 18 -24.43 -10.56 10.49
C ASN A 18 -23.22 -11.02 9.68
N SER A 19 -23.40 -11.14 8.36
CA SER A 19 -22.27 -11.39 7.48
C SER A 19 -21.29 -10.21 7.62
N ALA A 20 -19.98 -10.43 7.49
CA ALA A 20 -19.00 -9.36 7.57
C ALA A 20 -19.28 -8.21 6.57
N ALA A 21 -20.03 -8.50 5.50
CA ALA A 21 -20.47 -7.55 4.48
C ALA A 21 -21.56 -6.56 4.94
N ASP A 22 -22.28 -6.83 6.04
CA ASP A 22 -23.37 -5.96 6.55
C ASP A 22 -22.91 -4.98 7.63
N LEU A 23 -21.63 -5.04 8.02
CA LEU A 23 -21.07 -4.14 9.03
C LEU A 23 -20.64 -2.81 8.39
N PRO A 24 -20.77 -1.68 9.11
CA PRO A 24 -20.26 -0.41 8.60
C PRO A 24 -18.76 -0.48 8.30
N PRO A 25 -18.27 0.30 7.31
CA PRO A 25 -16.84 0.38 7.02
C PRO A 25 -16.01 0.72 8.25
N VAL A 26 -14.77 0.24 8.29
CA VAL A 26 -13.77 0.80 9.23
C VAL A 26 -13.32 2.14 8.66
N GLU A 27 -13.31 3.18 9.49
CA GLU A 27 -12.94 4.53 9.07
C GLU A 27 -11.57 4.91 9.62
N TYR A 28 -10.67 5.31 8.73
CA TYR A 28 -9.35 5.82 9.08
C TYR A 28 -9.25 7.29 8.71
N ARG A 29 -8.45 8.03 9.48
CA ARG A 29 -7.99 9.38 9.14
C ARG A 29 -6.51 9.47 9.43
N ILE A 30 -5.72 9.97 8.51
CA ILE A 30 -4.27 10.17 8.69
C ILE A 30 -3.90 11.58 8.26
N ARG A 31 -3.06 12.24 9.07
CA ARG A 31 -2.50 13.55 8.76
C ARG A 31 -1.02 13.63 9.15
N PRO A 32 -0.17 14.34 8.38
CA PRO A 32 1.18 14.68 8.82
C PRO A 32 1.10 15.76 9.90
N ALA A 33 0.90 15.34 11.15
CA ALA A 33 0.66 16.22 12.28
C ALA A 33 1.89 17.09 12.61
N ASN A 34 3.09 16.52 12.53
CA ASN A 34 4.32 17.27 12.72
C ASN A 34 5.43 16.76 11.79
N PRO A 35 5.54 17.31 10.57
CA PRO A 35 6.58 16.92 9.64
C PRO A 35 8.00 17.14 10.17
N GLY A 36 8.23 18.19 10.97
CA GLY A 36 9.55 18.45 11.58
C GLY A 36 9.93 17.48 12.71
N ALA A 37 8.96 16.75 13.26
CA ALA A 37 9.20 15.69 14.25
C ALA A 37 8.96 14.27 13.68
N HIS A 38 8.68 14.16 12.38
CA HIS A 38 8.43 12.90 11.68
C HIS A 38 7.22 12.14 12.24
N LEU A 39 6.16 12.86 12.63
CA LEU A 39 4.97 12.27 13.23
C LEU A 39 3.75 12.39 12.31
N PHE A 40 3.19 11.22 11.96
CA PHE A 40 1.81 11.13 11.51
C PHE A 40 0.90 10.95 12.73
N GLU A 41 -0.29 11.53 12.66
CA GLU A 41 -1.39 11.21 13.56
C GLU A 41 -2.44 10.43 12.78
N VAL A 42 -2.93 9.35 13.39
CA VAL A 42 -3.88 8.44 12.78
C VAL A 42 -5.04 8.18 13.75
N THR A 43 -6.25 8.22 13.22
CA THR A 43 -7.47 7.83 13.93
C THR A 43 -8.06 6.61 13.22
N CYS A 44 -8.43 5.58 13.98
CA CYS A 44 -9.17 4.41 13.50
C CYS A 44 -10.50 4.29 14.24
N THR A 45 -11.62 4.30 13.51
CA THR A 45 -12.98 4.29 14.06
C THR A 45 -13.73 3.04 13.62
N VAL A 46 -14.33 2.36 14.60
CA VAL A 46 -15.09 1.12 14.42
C VAL A 46 -16.49 1.32 14.98
N HIS A 47 -17.49 1.23 14.10
CA HIS A 47 -18.90 1.19 14.47
C HIS A 47 -19.33 -0.24 14.77
N ALA A 48 -20.23 -0.40 15.76
CA ALA A 48 -20.64 -1.70 16.29
C ALA A 48 -19.40 -2.57 16.66
N PRO A 49 -18.60 -2.11 17.65
CA PRO A 49 -17.41 -2.83 18.09
C PRO A 49 -17.76 -4.16 18.78
N ASP A 50 -16.78 -5.06 18.89
CA ASP A 50 -16.93 -6.29 19.68
C ASP A 50 -17.29 -5.96 21.14
N PRO A 51 -18.44 -6.43 21.67
CA PRO A 51 -18.86 -6.13 23.04
C PRO A 51 -17.92 -6.71 24.12
N ASP A 52 -17.10 -7.71 23.79
CA ASP A 52 -16.10 -8.27 24.72
C ASP A 52 -14.77 -7.48 24.72
N GLY A 53 -14.68 -6.41 23.92
CA GLY A 53 -13.51 -5.56 23.75
C GLY A 53 -12.95 -5.63 22.34
N GLN A 54 -12.85 -4.48 21.66
CA GLN A 54 -12.39 -4.42 20.28
C GLN A 54 -10.86 -4.58 20.21
N VAL A 55 -10.42 -5.59 19.46
CA VAL A 55 -8.99 -5.86 19.24
C VAL A 55 -8.51 -5.18 17.96
N PHE A 56 -7.33 -4.59 18.05
CA PHE A 56 -6.60 -3.92 16.97
C PHE A 56 -5.19 -4.50 16.89
N SER A 57 -4.64 -4.66 15.69
CA SER A 57 -3.25 -5.06 15.50
C SER A 57 -2.59 -4.31 14.35
N LEU A 58 -1.27 -4.13 14.40
CA LEU A 58 -0.51 -3.62 13.26
C LEU A 58 0.28 -4.77 12.62
N PRO A 59 0.37 -4.87 11.28
CA PRO A 59 1.21 -5.87 10.61
C PRO A 59 2.64 -5.92 11.18
N ALA A 60 3.19 -7.12 11.35
CA ALA A 60 4.58 -7.32 11.77
C ALA A 60 5.55 -7.24 10.59
N TRP A 61 5.05 -7.38 9.36
CA TRP A 61 5.78 -7.31 8.09
C TRP A 61 4.86 -6.83 6.97
N ILE A 62 5.42 -6.61 5.76
CA ILE A 62 4.70 -6.11 4.58
C ILE A 62 4.84 -7.11 3.43
N PRO A 63 3.75 -7.47 2.72
CA PRO A 63 3.82 -8.26 1.49
C PRO A 63 4.85 -7.72 0.49
N GLY A 64 5.60 -8.61 -0.17
CA GLY A 64 6.73 -8.26 -1.07
C GLY A 64 8.09 -8.14 -0.38
N SER A 65 8.12 -7.87 0.93
CA SER A 65 9.36 -7.87 1.73
C SER A 65 9.28 -8.91 2.84
N TYR A 66 9.75 -10.13 2.57
CA TYR A 66 9.67 -11.32 3.43
C TYR A 66 10.61 -11.29 4.66
N MET A 67 10.41 -10.31 5.54
CA MET A 67 11.17 -10.12 6.78
C MET A 67 10.25 -9.49 7.83
N ILE A 68 10.28 -10.01 9.06
CA ILE A 68 9.62 -9.36 10.20
C ILE A 68 10.31 -8.02 10.49
N ARG A 69 9.52 -6.95 10.50
CA ARG A 69 9.99 -5.56 10.68
C ARG A 69 9.56 -4.93 12.00
N GLU A 70 8.50 -5.45 12.63
CA GLU A 70 7.93 -4.93 13.89
C GLU A 70 7.50 -3.45 13.78
N PHE A 71 6.63 -3.11 12.82
CA PHE A 71 6.19 -1.72 12.59
C PHE A 71 5.56 -1.06 13.83
N ALA A 72 4.95 -1.86 14.70
CA ALA A 72 4.29 -1.40 15.93
C ALA A 72 5.21 -0.65 16.89
N ARG A 73 6.54 -0.82 16.80
CA ARG A 73 7.51 -0.06 17.58
C ARG A 73 7.48 1.46 17.28
N ASN A 74 6.95 1.84 16.13
CA ASN A 74 6.84 3.22 15.69
C ASN A 74 5.55 3.90 16.17
N ILE A 75 4.60 3.16 16.77
CA ILE A 75 3.46 3.76 17.45
C ILE A 75 3.94 4.30 18.80
N VAL A 76 4.12 5.62 18.88
CA VAL A 76 4.72 6.31 20.04
C VAL A 76 3.69 6.78 21.06
N ARG A 77 2.43 6.93 20.64
CA ARG A 77 1.27 7.21 21.51
C ARG A 77 0.06 6.49 20.98
N LEU A 78 -0.79 6.01 21.89
CA LEU A 78 -2.06 5.38 21.56
C LEU A 78 -3.06 5.59 22.70
N SER A 79 -4.27 6.00 22.37
CA SER A 79 -5.42 6.11 23.28
C SER A 79 -6.69 5.65 22.57
N ALA A 80 -7.75 5.38 23.34
CA ALA A 80 -9.05 5.05 22.76
C ALA A 80 -10.20 5.74 23.49
N GLN A 81 -11.31 5.87 22.77
CA GLN A 81 -12.55 6.44 23.24
C GLN A 81 -13.70 5.51 22.84
N ALA A 82 -14.68 5.33 23.75
CA ALA A 82 -15.94 4.67 23.49
C ALA A 82 -17.05 5.75 23.48
N ASP A 83 -17.69 5.93 22.33
CA ASP A 83 -18.71 6.98 22.10
C ASP A 83 -18.27 8.40 22.52
N GLY A 84 -16.97 8.71 22.39
CA GLY A 84 -16.37 10.01 22.70
C GLY A 84 -15.83 10.14 24.13
N GLU A 85 -16.09 9.17 25.00
CA GLU A 85 -15.53 9.13 26.35
C GLU A 85 -14.27 8.25 26.38
N PRO A 86 -13.18 8.66 27.07
CA PRO A 86 -11.97 7.87 27.17
C PRO A 86 -12.25 6.45 27.71
N CYS A 87 -11.67 5.43 27.08
CA CYS A 87 -11.74 4.05 27.55
C CYS A 87 -10.35 3.42 27.71
N ALA A 88 -10.28 2.36 28.51
CA ALA A 88 -9.02 1.65 28.75
C ALA A 88 -8.54 0.94 27.49
N VAL A 89 -7.21 0.91 27.29
CA VAL A 89 -6.57 0.13 26.23
C VAL A 89 -5.46 -0.71 26.83
N ASP A 90 -5.56 -2.01 26.63
CA ASP A 90 -4.55 -2.97 27.06
C ASP A 90 -3.68 -3.38 25.87
N LYS A 91 -2.35 -3.24 26.00
CA LYS A 91 -1.41 -3.79 25.04
C LYS A 91 -1.22 -5.28 25.33
N LEU A 92 -1.65 -6.14 24.41
CA LEU A 92 -1.68 -7.60 24.61
C LEU A 92 -0.33 -8.25 24.26
N ASP A 93 0.36 -7.71 23.26
CA ASP A 93 1.68 -8.16 22.81
C ASP A 93 2.43 -7.02 22.10
N LYS A 94 3.50 -7.33 21.36
CA LYS A 94 4.33 -6.35 20.64
C LYS A 94 3.55 -5.42 19.69
N HIS A 95 2.46 -5.91 19.10
CA HIS A 95 1.74 -5.30 17.97
C HIS A 95 0.21 -5.43 18.04
N THR A 96 -0.35 -5.84 19.18
CA THR A 96 -1.80 -6.00 19.39
C THR A 96 -2.27 -5.23 20.62
N TRP A 97 -3.43 -4.57 20.50
CA TRP A 97 -4.10 -3.83 21.56
C TRP A 97 -5.57 -4.23 21.65
N ARG A 98 -6.15 -4.11 22.85
CA ARG A 98 -7.59 -4.26 23.08
C ARG A 98 -8.15 -3.00 23.74
N ALA A 99 -9.09 -2.35 23.07
CA ALA A 99 -9.85 -1.25 23.65
C ALA A 99 -11.08 -1.80 24.39
N ALA A 100 -11.34 -1.28 25.59
CA ALA A 100 -12.53 -1.61 26.35
C ALA A 100 -13.80 -1.08 25.67
N VAL A 101 -14.87 -1.88 25.71
CA VAL A 101 -16.17 -1.57 25.10
C VAL A 101 -17.24 -1.68 26.18
N PRO A 102 -17.58 -0.57 26.86
CA PRO A 102 -18.66 -0.57 27.83
C PRO A 102 -20.01 -1.05 27.24
N PRO A 103 -20.91 -1.62 28.07
CA PRO A 103 -22.21 -2.08 27.60
C PRO A 103 -22.99 -0.96 26.89
N GLY A 104 -23.47 -1.26 25.69
CA GLY A 104 -24.27 -0.33 24.90
C GLY A 104 -23.46 0.56 23.94
N THR A 105 -22.12 0.54 24.01
CA THR A 105 -21.24 1.32 23.14
C THR A 105 -21.56 1.11 21.66
N LYS A 106 -21.64 2.20 20.89
CA LYS A 106 -21.94 2.18 19.45
C LYS A 106 -20.71 2.34 18.59
N LYS A 107 -19.68 3.00 19.10
CA LYS A 107 -18.46 3.33 18.37
C LYS A 107 -17.24 3.30 19.30
N VAL A 108 -16.16 2.72 18.81
CA VAL A 108 -14.82 2.88 19.39
C VAL A 108 -13.95 3.64 18.41
N THR A 109 -13.19 4.60 18.92
CA THR A 109 -12.20 5.35 18.16
C THR A 109 -10.84 5.19 18.86
N VAL A 110 -9.81 4.82 18.11
CA VAL A 110 -8.42 4.73 18.57
C VAL A 110 -7.62 5.84 17.89
N ASP A 111 -6.96 6.67 18.68
CA ASP A 111 -6.10 7.76 18.21
C ASP A 111 -4.64 7.41 18.55
N TYR A 112 -3.74 7.56 17.58
CA TYR A 112 -2.35 7.21 17.75
C TYR A 112 -1.39 8.03 16.89
N GLU A 113 -0.15 8.13 17.34
CA GLU A 113 0.94 8.80 16.61
C GLU A 113 1.94 7.77 16.09
N VAL A 114 2.33 7.89 14.82
CA VAL A 114 3.32 7.03 14.16
C VAL A 114 4.56 7.85 13.85
N TYR A 115 5.70 7.42 14.39
CA TYR A 115 7.02 7.95 14.05
C TYR A 115 7.53 7.37 12.72
N ALA A 116 7.73 8.24 11.73
CA ALA A 116 8.02 7.89 10.35
C ALA A 116 9.40 8.44 9.93
N TRP A 117 10.46 7.75 10.34
CA TRP A 117 11.85 8.14 10.03
C TRP A 117 12.66 6.98 9.43
N ASP A 118 12.03 6.23 8.53
CA ASP A 118 12.67 5.18 7.75
C ASP A 118 12.52 5.52 6.27
N LEU A 119 13.58 6.10 5.69
CA LEU A 119 13.66 6.43 4.27
C LEU A 119 13.88 5.15 3.44
N SER A 120 12.83 4.36 3.30
CA SER A 120 12.80 3.18 2.44
C SER A 120 11.39 2.92 1.90
N VAL A 121 11.31 2.06 0.88
CA VAL A 121 10.05 1.72 0.20
C VAL A 121 9.09 0.83 1.03
N ARG A 122 9.47 0.45 2.26
CA ARG A 122 8.86 -0.68 3.00
C ARG A 122 8.09 -0.28 4.25
N SER A 123 8.19 0.98 4.66
CA SER A 123 7.59 1.46 5.91
C SER A 123 6.98 2.86 5.73
N ALA A 124 7.41 3.85 6.52
CA ALA A 124 6.95 5.23 6.44
C ALA A 124 8.10 6.22 6.72
N HIS A 125 8.09 7.32 5.99
CA HIS A 125 9.00 8.45 6.13
C HIS A 125 8.20 9.76 6.12
N LEU A 126 8.58 10.74 6.93
CA LEU A 126 7.96 12.06 6.92
C LEU A 126 8.99 13.10 7.33
N ASP A 127 9.17 14.13 6.52
CA ASP A 127 9.88 15.35 6.88
C ASP A 127 9.22 16.60 6.29
N THR A 128 9.90 17.73 6.38
CA THR A 128 9.41 19.00 5.85
C THR A 128 9.41 19.09 4.31
N THR A 129 9.93 18.09 3.61
CA THR A 129 10.00 18.03 2.14
C THR A 129 8.94 17.08 1.56
N HIS A 130 8.68 15.96 2.22
CA HIS A 130 7.70 14.98 1.77
C HIS A 130 7.21 14.05 2.90
N GLY A 131 6.18 13.27 2.61
CA GLY A 131 5.72 12.15 3.40
C GLY A 131 5.45 10.93 2.51
N PHE A 132 5.91 9.77 2.97
CA PHE A 132 5.69 8.47 2.37
C PHE A 132 5.14 7.52 3.42
N PHE A 133 4.15 6.70 3.09
CA PHE A 133 3.79 5.56 3.94
C PHE A 133 3.22 4.38 3.16
N ASN A 134 3.53 3.19 3.67
CA ASN A 134 2.76 1.98 3.42
C ASN A 134 1.67 1.81 4.49
N GLY A 135 0.49 1.36 4.09
CA GLY A 135 -0.62 1.16 5.01
C GLY A 135 -0.31 0.18 6.15
N THR A 136 0.57 -0.81 5.93
CA THR A 136 1.05 -1.74 6.97
C THR A 136 1.78 -1.07 8.12
N SER A 137 2.31 0.14 7.93
CA SER A 137 3.01 0.90 8.98
C SER A 137 2.10 1.86 9.73
N VAL A 138 0.92 2.19 9.19
CA VAL A 138 0.10 3.29 9.73
C VAL A 138 -1.34 2.90 10.05
N PHE A 139 -1.93 1.88 9.42
CA PHE A 139 -3.34 1.52 9.64
C PHE A 139 -3.45 0.26 10.48
N LEU A 140 -4.04 0.37 11.68
CA LEU A 140 -4.35 -0.80 12.51
C LEU A 140 -5.43 -1.67 11.85
N ALA A 141 -5.16 -2.96 11.70
CA ALA A 141 -6.15 -3.99 11.39
C ALA A 141 -7.14 -4.11 12.56
N VAL A 142 -8.43 -4.26 12.24
CA VAL A 142 -9.49 -4.41 13.23
C VAL A 142 -9.97 -5.86 13.21
N ALA A 143 -9.77 -6.58 14.32
CA ALA A 143 -10.13 -7.98 14.41
C ALA A 143 -11.62 -8.20 14.12
N GLY A 144 -11.92 -9.15 13.23
CA GLY A 144 -13.29 -9.44 12.77
C GLY A 144 -13.85 -8.47 11.73
N ARG A 145 -13.06 -7.49 11.26
CA ARG A 145 -13.50 -6.46 10.30
C ARG A 145 -12.59 -6.33 9.07
N THR A 146 -11.57 -7.17 8.93
CA THR A 146 -10.56 -7.08 7.86
C THR A 146 -11.10 -7.34 6.47
N ASP A 147 -12.18 -8.13 6.35
CA ASP A 147 -12.77 -8.51 5.06
C ASP A 147 -13.83 -7.50 4.57
N GLY A 148 -14.08 -6.45 5.35
CA GLY A 148 -15.07 -5.41 5.06
C GLY A 148 -14.41 -4.11 4.60
N PRO A 149 -15.19 -3.21 3.97
CA PRO A 149 -14.66 -2.00 3.36
C PRO A 149 -13.97 -1.07 4.36
N CYS A 150 -12.94 -0.38 3.88
CA CYS A 150 -12.23 0.65 4.62
C CYS A 150 -12.44 2.01 3.94
N LEU A 151 -12.78 3.04 4.72
CA LEU A 151 -12.80 4.43 4.26
C LEU A 151 -11.62 5.16 4.88
N VAL A 152 -10.88 5.94 4.09
CA VAL A 152 -9.69 6.65 4.58
C VAL A 152 -9.74 8.11 4.19
N THR A 153 -9.60 9.00 5.16
CA THR A 153 -9.34 10.42 4.91
C THR A 153 -7.86 10.69 5.06
N ILE A 154 -7.20 11.13 3.98
CA ILE A 154 -5.80 11.55 4.02
C ILE A 154 -5.76 13.07 3.94
N ASP A 155 -5.35 13.71 5.03
CA ASP A 155 -5.31 15.16 5.15
C ASP A 155 -3.96 15.73 4.73
N LYS A 156 -4.02 16.99 4.32
CA LYS A 156 -2.86 17.83 4.13
C LYS A 156 -2.29 18.26 5.48
N PRO A 157 -0.96 18.43 5.63
CA PRO A 157 -0.41 19.11 6.79
C PRO A 157 -0.96 20.54 6.92
N GLU A 158 -1.30 20.96 8.14
CA GLU A 158 -2.02 22.22 8.40
C GLU A 158 -1.17 23.47 8.18
N ALA A 159 0.16 23.38 8.35
CA ALA A 159 1.02 24.55 8.29
C ALA A 159 1.11 25.11 6.86
N GLU A 160 1.00 26.45 6.75
CA GLU A 160 1.02 27.21 5.50
C GLU A 160 2.26 26.95 4.61
N ALA A 161 3.37 26.56 5.24
CA ALA A 161 4.60 26.17 4.56
C ALA A 161 4.39 24.97 3.61
N PHE A 162 3.40 24.12 3.88
CA PHE A 162 3.12 22.91 3.12
C PHE A 162 1.90 23.05 2.20
N ARG A 163 1.36 24.27 2.00
CA ARG A 163 0.16 24.52 1.18
C ARG A 163 0.28 24.06 -0.28
N HIS A 164 1.49 23.80 -0.77
CA HIS A 164 1.75 23.32 -2.13
C HIS A 164 1.82 21.81 -2.25
N TRP A 165 1.85 21.10 -1.11
CA TRP A 165 1.90 19.65 -1.12
C TRP A 165 0.72 19.08 -1.90
N LYS A 166 1.02 18.03 -2.65
CA LYS A 166 0.08 17.18 -3.37
C LYS A 166 0.17 15.78 -2.80
N LEU A 167 -0.73 14.90 -3.24
CA LEU A 167 -0.74 13.50 -2.85
C LEU A 167 -0.88 12.64 -4.10
N ILE A 168 -0.15 11.54 -4.18
CA ILE A 168 -0.30 10.52 -5.21
C ILE A 168 -0.36 9.13 -4.58
N THR A 169 -1.32 8.34 -5.06
CA THR A 169 -1.53 6.94 -4.68
C THR A 169 -2.39 6.28 -5.76
N ALA A 170 -2.35 4.95 -5.83
CA ALA A 170 -3.29 4.17 -6.60
C ALA A 170 -4.55 3.76 -5.79
N LEU A 171 -4.63 4.12 -4.50
CA LEU A 171 -5.82 3.90 -3.69
C LEU A 171 -7.02 4.62 -4.34
N PRO A 172 -8.15 3.94 -4.59
CA PRO A 172 -9.30 4.56 -5.22
C PRO A 172 -9.88 5.70 -4.37
N PRO A 173 -10.15 6.89 -4.95
CA PRO A 173 -10.90 7.92 -4.24
C PRO A 173 -12.32 7.40 -3.96
N GLU A 174 -12.95 7.88 -2.88
CA GLU A 174 -14.34 7.51 -2.57
C GLU A 174 -15.30 7.92 -3.71
N HIS A 175 -14.96 8.98 -4.43
CA HIS A 175 -15.65 9.45 -5.63
C HIS A 175 -14.66 9.83 -6.73
N GLY A 176 -14.92 9.33 -7.95
CA GLY A 176 -14.04 9.49 -9.12
C GLY A 176 -13.23 8.23 -9.41
N ARG A 177 -12.11 8.37 -10.12
CA ARG A 177 -11.18 7.28 -10.42
C ARG A 177 -9.78 7.58 -9.90
N ALA A 178 -9.00 6.53 -9.63
CA ALA A 178 -7.59 6.68 -9.31
C ALA A 178 -6.86 7.39 -10.47
N GLY A 179 -5.92 8.27 -10.13
CA GLY A 179 -5.21 9.10 -11.13
C GLY A 179 -5.98 10.31 -11.66
N ASP A 180 -7.26 10.53 -11.28
CA ASP A 180 -8.03 11.70 -11.75
C ASP A 180 -7.51 13.03 -11.16
N ALA A 181 -7.02 13.02 -9.92
CA ALA A 181 -6.28 14.16 -9.36
C ALA A 181 -5.32 13.78 -8.24
N HIS A 182 -4.20 14.51 -8.18
CA HIS A 182 -3.17 14.37 -7.15
C HIS A 182 -3.48 15.24 -5.93
N ARG A 183 -4.56 14.89 -5.22
CA ARG A 183 -5.11 15.70 -4.12
C ARG A 183 -5.37 14.86 -2.86
N PHE A 184 -5.29 15.54 -1.72
CA PHE A 184 -5.78 15.04 -0.44
C PHE A 184 -7.30 14.86 -0.47
N GLY A 185 -7.83 13.99 0.40
CA GLY A 185 -9.26 13.74 0.46
C GLY A 185 -9.62 12.36 0.98
N ARG A 186 -10.81 11.90 0.58
CA ARG A 186 -11.40 10.62 0.99
C ARG A 186 -11.21 9.54 -0.05
N PHE A 187 -10.84 8.36 0.42
CA PHE A 187 -10.49 7.19 -0.34
C PHE A 187 -11.23 5.96 0.19
N ARG A 188 -11.30 4.91 -0.62
CA ARG A 188 -11.99 3.67 -0.28
C ARG A 188 -11.18 2.46 -0.74
N ALA A 189 -11.07 1.48 0.15
CA ALA A 189 -10.64 0.12 -0.15
C ALA A 189 -11.80 -0.86 0.10
N ALA A 190 -11.83 -1.96 -0.65
CA ALA A 190 -12.79 -3.04 -0.52
C ALA A 190 -12.61 -3.83 0.78
N ASP A 191 -11.37 -3.95 1.24
CA ASP A 191 -10.97 -4.64 2.47
C ASP A 191 -9.64 -4.10 3.01
N TYR A 192 -9.17 -4.66 4.13
CA TYR A 192 -7.91 -4.27 4.75
C TYR A 192 -6.68 -4.68 3.92
N ASP A 193 -6.73 -5.79 3.18
CA ASP A 193 -5.64 -6.23 2.30
C ASP A 193 -5.43 -5.25 1.13
N GLU A 194 -6.52 -4.73 0.56
CA GLU A 194 -6.46 -3.65 -0.42
C GLU A 194 -5.94 -2.35 0.19
N LEU A 195 -6.42 -1.97 1.37
CA LEU A 195 -6.00 -0.73 2.03
C LEU A 195 -4.48 -0.67 2.21
N ILE A 196 -3.85 -1.76 2.67
CA ILE A 196 -2.42 -1.77 2.97
C ILE A 196 -1.52 -1.94 1.74
N ASP A 197 -2.10 -2.22 0.58
CA ASP A 197 -1.40 -2.47 -0.68
C ASP A 197 -1.45 -1.27 -1.64
N HIS A 198 -1.72 -0.09 -1.11
CA HIS A 198 -1.63 1.18 -1.82
C HIS A 198 -0.74 2.15 -1.02
N PRO A 199 0.57 2.23 -1.32
CA PRO A 199 1.41 3.25 -0.72
C PRO A 199 0.95 4.65 -1.11
N VAL A 200 1.31 5.62 -0.28
CA VAL A 200 0.98 7.03 -0.47
C VAL A 200 2.26 7.83 -0.43
N GLU A 201 2.46 8.65 -1.46
CA GLU A 201 3.48 9.69 -1.50
C GLU A 201 2.78 11.06 -1.45
N MET A 202 3.28 11.97 -0.64
CA MET A 202 2.77 13.33 -0.52
C MET A 202 3.92 14.32 -0.34
N GLY A 203 3.74 15.54 -0.83
CA GLY A 203 4.81 16.54 -0.80
C GLY A 203 4.86 17.35 -2.08
N GLU A 204 6.04 17.91 -2.33
CA GLU A 204 6.39 18.48 -3.62
C GLU A 204 7.17 17.43 -4.42
N PHE A 205 6.54 16.92 -5.46
CA PHE A 205 7.14 15.95 -6.37
C PHE A 205 6.94 16.40 -7.82
N THR A 206 7.90 16.02 -8.66
CA THR A 206 7.76 16.14 -10.11
C THR A 206 6.82 15.06 -10.58
N LEU A 207 5.88 15.41 -11.46
CA LEU A 207 4.90 14.48 -12.00
C LEU A 207 5.00 14.45 -13.52
N ALA A 208 5.09 13.24 -14.07
CA ALA A 208 4.95 12.98 -15.50
C ALA A 208 3.91 11.87 -15.73
N ARG A 209 3.29 11.86 -16.92
CA ARG A 209 2.26 10.91 -17.29
C ARG A 209 2.53 10.35 -18.68
N PHE A 210 2.29 9.05 -18.85
CA PHE A 210 2.19 8.40 -20.15
C PHE A 210 1.00 7.45 -20.18
N GLU A 211 0.69 6.92 -21.36
CA GLU A 211 -0.33 5.89 -21.53
C GLU A 211 0.30 4.66 -22.19
N ALA A 212 0.08 3.49 -21.60
CA ALA A 212 0.51 2.20 -22.12
C ALA A 212 -0.73 1.32 -22.36
N ALA A 213 -0.96 0.95 -23.62
CA ALA A 213 -2.08 0.10 -24.03
C ALA A 213 -3.47 0.56 -23.51
N GLY A 214 -3.71 1.87 -23.44
CA GLY A 214 -4.98 2.44 -22.97
C GLY A 214 -5.07 2.70 -21.47
N VAL A 215 -4.01 2.41 -20.71
CA VAL A 215 -3.97 2.63 -19.25
C VAL A 215 -3.09 3.83 -18.92
N PRO A 216 -3.59 4.84 -18.19
CA PRO A 216 -2.79 5.95 -17.70
C PRO A 216 -1.78 5.48 -16.65
N HIS A 217 -0.54 5.91 -16.83
CA HIS A 217 0.58 5.66 -15.91
C HIS A 217 1.17 6.99 -15.47
N ASP A 218 1.31 7.16 -14.16
CA ASP A 218 2.03 8.30 -13.58
C ASP A 218 3.39 7.91 -13.07
N VAL A 219 4.33 8.85 -13.18
CA VAL A 219 5.65 8.80 -12.57
C VAL A 219 5.77 10.01 -11.65
N ALA A 220 5.86 9.74 -10.35
CA ALA A 220 6.13 10.77 -9.35
C ALA A 220 7.58 10.63 -8.88
N LEU A 221 8.37 11.70 -9.02
CA LEU A 221 9.74 11.77 -8.56
C LEU A 221 9.82 12.75 -7.38
N THR A 222 10.08 12.23 -6.18
CA THR A 222 10.28 13.02 -4.96
C THR A 222 11.77 13.16 -4.68
N GLY A 223 12.23 14.38 -4.39
CA GLY A 223 13.64 14.67 -4.14
C GLY A 223 14.28 15.46 -5.27
N ARG A 224 15.55 15.82 -5.11
CA ARG A 224 16.27 16.64 -6.11
C ARG A 224 16.60 15.77 -7.31
N HIS A 225 16.36 16.25 -8.52
CA HIS A 225 16.77 15.60 -9.78
C HIS A 225 16.77 16.59 -10.94
N ASP A 226 17.44 16.21 -12.02
CA ASP A 226 17.45 16.88 -13.34
C ASP A 226 16.89 15.95 -14.44
N CYS A 227 16.06 15.00 -14.01
CA CYS A 227 15.50 13.96 -14.87
C CYS A 227 14.85 14.48 -16.17
N ASP A 228 15.23 13.88 -17.30
CA ASP A 228 14.54 13.97 -18.58
C ASP A 228 13.26 13.10 -18.55
N LEU A 229 12.17 13.70 -18.10
CA LEU A 229 10.88 13.03 -17.95
C LEU A 229 10.32 12.50 -19.27
N ASP A 230 10.58 13.20 -20.38
CA ASP A 230 10.08 12.79 -21.70
C ASP A 230 10.73 11.48 -22.12
N ARG A 231 12.06 11.40 -21.95
CA ARG A 231 12.83 10.18 -22.21
C ARG A 231 12.39 9.06 -21.28
N LEU A 232 12.31 9.33 -19.98
CA LEU A 232 11.88 8.33 -18.99
C LEU A 232 10.50 7.75 -19.33
N CYS A 233 9.52 8.60 -19.60
CA CYS A 233 8.17 8.17 -19.96
C CYS A 233 8.13 7.39 -21.27
N ALA A 234 8.92 7.78 -22.27
CA ALA A 234 9.00 7.06 -23.53
C ALA A 234 9.55 5.64 -23.36
N ASP A 235 10.61 5.48 -22.57
CA ASP A 235 11.21 4.17 -22.30
C ASP A 235 10.29 3.29 -21.45
N LEU A 236 9.75 3.82 -20.34
CA LEU A 236 8.79 3.09 -19.49
C LEU A 236 7.54 2.65 -20.25
N LYS A 237 7.00 3.52 -21.12
CA LYS A 237 5.85 3.17 -21.96
C LYS A 237 6.12 1.90 -22.78
N ARG A 238 7.29 1.81 -23.42
CA ARG A 238 7.65 0.67 -24.26
C ARG A 238 7.75 -0.62 -23.45
N VAL A 239 8.36 -0.56 -22.26
CA VAL A 239 8.44 -1.70 -21.32
C VAL A 239 7.06 -2.13 -20.87
N CYS A 240 6.24 -1.21 -20.36
CA CYS A 240 4.90 -1.49 -19.85
C CYS A 240 4.01 -2.09 -20.93
N GLU A 241 3.99 -1.51 -22.14
CA GLU A 241 3.20 -2.05 -23.25
C GLU A 241 3.65 -3.45 -23.67
N TRP A 242 4.95 -3.74 -23.60
CA TRP A 242 5.45 -5.07 -23.89
C TRP A 242 4.98 -6.09 -22.85
N GLN A 243 5.11 -5.77 -21.55
CA GLN A 243 4.66 -6.66 -20.48
C GLN A 243 3.14 -6.87 -20.50
N ILE A 244 2.34 -5.83 -20.79
CA ILE A 244 0.88 -5.97 -20.99
C ILE A 244 0.59 -6.95 -22.13
N ARG A 245 1.32 -6.88 -23.25
CA ARG A 245 1.14 -7.81 -24.38
C ARG A 245 1.56 -9.23 -24.03
N LEU A 246 2.61 -9.40 -23.21
CA LEU A 246 3.08 -10.71 -22.77
C LEU A 246 1.99 -11.45 -21.97
N PHE A 247 1.36 -10.79 -21.01
CA PHE A 247 0.32 -11.40 -20.16
C PHE A 247 -1.08 -11.37 -20.78
N GLY A 248 -1.32 -10.53 -21.78
CA GLY A 248 -2.58 -10.39 -22.49
C GLY A 248 -3.36 -9.13 -22.10
N LYS A 249 -4.18 -8.64 -23.04
CA LYS A 249 -5.05 -7.47 -22.86
C LYS A 249 -6.47 -7.89 -22.40
N PRO A 250 -7.19 -7.05 -21.64
CA PRO A 250 -6.75 -5.76 -21.09
C PRO A 250 -5.71 -5.92 -19.97
N ALA A 251 -4.96 -4.86 -19.68
CA ALA A 251 -4.11 -4.82 -18.48
C ALA A 251 -4.98 -5.02 -17.23
N PRO A 252 -4.44 -5.57 -16.13
CA PRO A 252 -5.25 -5.96 -15.00
C PRO A 252 -5.51 -4.81 -14.01
N VAL A 253 -5.18 -3.59 -14.41
CA VAL A 253 -5.34 -2.33 -13.67
C VAL A 253 -5.90 -1.27 -14.63
N ASP A 254 -6.62 -0.30 -14.08
CA ASP A 254 -7.16 0.86 -14.81
C ASP A 254 -6.31 2.13 -14.67
N TYR A 255 -5.36 2.13 -13.73
CA TYR A 255 -4.36 3.16 -13.48
C TYR A 255 -3.13 2.52 -12.83
N TYR A 256 -1.93 3.08 -13.09
CA TYR A 256 -0.71 2.65 -12.42
C TYR A 256 0.18 3.84 -12.02
N ALA A 257 0.86 3.76 -10.88
CA ALA A 257 1.78 4.80 -10.41
C ALA A 257 3.16 4.25 -10.06
N PHE A 258 4.21 4.86 -10.61
CA PHE A 258 5.59 4.70 -10.16
C PHE A 258 5.90 5.81 -9.14
N LEU A 259 6.02 5.45 -7.85
CA LEU A 259 6.32 6.37 -6.77
C LEU A 259 7.80 6.30 -6.44
N THR A 260 8.61 7.24 -6.94
CA THR A 260 10.07 7.15 -6.85
C THR A 260 10.65 8.22 -5.93
N MET A 261 11.25 7.78 -4.83
CA MET A 261 12.12 8.60 -3.99
C MET A 261 13.53 8.67 -4.60
N VAL A 262 13.98 9.87 -4.92
CA VAL A 262 15.27 10.14 -5.58
C VAL A 262 16.28 10.68 -4.58
N VAL A 263 17.28 9.85 -4.26
CA VAL A 263 18.28 10.11 -3.22
C VAL A 263 19.69 10.25 -3.79
N GLY A 264 20.67 10.55 -2.94
CA GLY A 264 22.08 10.59 -3.36
C GLY A 264 22.66 9.19 -3.63
N ASP A 265 22.26 8.23 -2.81
CA ASP A 265 22.62 6.82 -2.91
C ASP A 265 21.46 5.99 -2.32
N GLY A 266 21.04 4.95 -3.03
CA GLY A 266 19.89 4.12 -2.68
C GLY A 266 19.35 3.35 -3.87
N TYR A 267 18.92 2.11 -3.62
CA TYR A 267 18.33 1.23 -4.61
C TYR A 267 17.32 0.30 -3.94
N GLY A 268 16.14 0.15 -4.54
CA GLY A 268 15.16 -0.84 -4.12
C GLY A 268 13.75 -0.50 -4.61
N GLY A 269 12.94 -1.54 -4.73
CA GLY A 269 11.54 -1.44 -5.10
C GLY A 269 10.67 -2.25 -4.15
N LEU A 270 9.37 -1.95 -4.19
CA LEU A 270 8.33 -2.78 -3.62
C LEU A 270 7.10 -2.73 -4.52
N GLU A 271 6.61 -3.91 -4.85
CA GLU A 271 5.50 -4.09 -5.76
C GLU A 271 4.15 -3.91 -5.05
N HIS A 272 3.20 -3.30 -5.75
CA HIS A 272 1.82 -3.16 -5.29
C HIS A 272 0.83 -3.47 -6.40
N ARG A 273 -0.44 -3.70 -6.05
CA ARG A 273 -1.46 -4.16 -7.01
C ARG A 273 -1.66 -3.27 -8.23
N ALA A 274 -1.41 -1.96 -8.08
CA ALA A 274 -1.61 -0.92 -9.08
C ALA A 274 -0.58 0.23 -8.95
N SER A 275 0.56 -0.03 -8.30
CA SER A 275 1.65 0.94 -8.18
C SER A 275 2.94 0.24 -7.79
N THR A 276 4.03 0.99 -7.70
CA THR A 276 5.25 0.56 -7.03
C THR A 276 5.85 1.71 -6.24
N ALA A 277 6.47 1.40 -5.11
CA ALA A 277 7.33 2.33 -4.39
C ALA A 277 8.79 2.01 -4.73
N LEU A 278 9.53 3.01 -5.20
CA LEU A 278 10.91 2.91 -5.66
C LEU A 278 11.80 3.87 -4.87
N ILE A 279 13.04 3.48 -4.64
CA ILE A 279 14.12 4.37 -4.25
C ILE A 279 15.30 4.18 -5.20
N CYS A 280 15.83 5.27 -5.75
CA CYS A 280 16.94 5.22 -6.69
C CYS A 280 17.94 6.34 -6.44
N SER A 281 19.18 6.14 -6.92
CA SER A 281 20.15 7.22 -7.00
C SER A 281 19.70 8.23 -8.05
N ARG A 282 19.90 9.51 -7.76
CA ARG A 282 19.71 10.58 -8.74
C ARG A 282 20.59 10.39 -9.99
N ALA A 283 21.75 9.75 -9.83
CA ALA A 283 22.68 9.47 -10.93
C ALA A 283 22.16 8.39 -11.90
N ASP A 284 21.16 7.61 -11.49
CA ASP A 284 20.56 6.55 -12.30
C ASP A 284 19.42 7.07 -13.18
N LEU A 285 18.97 8.30 -12.98
CA LEU A 285 17.92 8.89 -13.80
C LEU A 285 18.49 9.47 -15.11
N PRO A 286 17.73 9.43 -16.22
CA PRO A 286 18.16 10.05 -17.46
C PRO A 286 18.14 11.57 -17.31
N TRP A 287 19.10 12.31 -17.87
CA TRP A 287 19.09 13.78 -17.90
C TRP A 287 19.11 14.31 -19.33
N LYS A 288 18.71 15.57 -19.52
CA LYS A 288 18.66 16.20 -20.84
C LYS A 288 20.05 16.19 -21.49
N GLY A 289 20.14 15.63 -22.69
CA GLY A 289 21.42 15.49 -23.42
C GLY A 289 22.23 14.24 -23.05
N MET A 290 21.74 13.35 -22.19
CA MET A 290 22.33 12.03 -21.99
C MET A 290 22.32 11.24 -23.31
N GLU A 291 23.49 10.80 -23.77
CA GLU A 291 23.65 9.91 -24.93
C GLU A 291 23.73 8.44 -24.49
N GLY A 292 23.26 7.53 -25.36
CA GLY A 292 23.25 6.10 -25.07
C GLY A 292 22.42 5.76 -23.84
N LEU A 293 22.63 4.57 -23.27
CA LEU A 293 21.92 4.08 -22.10
C LEU A 293 22.94 3.60 -21.05
N PRO A 294 23.48 4.52 -20.24
CA PRO A 294 24.47 4.19 -19.22
C PRO A 294 23.96 3.14 -18.23
N GLU A 295 24.89 2.43 -17.59
CA GLU A 295 24.58 1.36 -16.65
C GLU A 295 23.57 1.77 -15.57
N GLY A 296 23.75 2.94 -14.93
CA GLY A 296 22.81 3.43 -13.91
C GLY A 296 21.38 3.56 -14.43
N TYR A 297 21.19 4.14 -15.62
CA TYR A 297 19.85 4.27 -16.21
C TYR A 297 19.26 2.93 -16.64
N ARG A 298 20.09 2.01 -17.16
CA ARG A 298 19.66 0.62 -17.40
C ARG A 298 19.16 -0.04 -16.12
N THR A 299 19.91 0.09 -15.04
CA THR A 299 19.57 -0.47 -13.72
C THR A 299 18.25 0.10 -13.21
N PHE A 300 18.01 1.40 -13.34
CA PHE A 300 16.73 2.00 -12.94
C PHE A 300 15.55 1.51 -13.79
N LEU A 301 15.73 1.38 -15.12
CA LEU A 301 14.70 0.81 -15.99
C LEU A 301 14.44 -0.66 -15.67
N GLY A 302 15.49 -1.43 -15.35
CA GLY A 302 15.39 -2.81 -14.88
C GLY A 302 14.57 -2.90 -13.60
N LEU A 303 14.85 -2.04 -12.62
CA LEU A 303 14.04 -1.93 -11.40
C LEU A 303 12.57 -1.63 -11.70
N CYS A 304 12.29 -0.63 -12.55
CA CYS A 304 10.91 -0.31 -12.93
C CYS A 304 10.22 -1.49 -13.62
N SER A 305 10.95 -2.20 -14.50
CA SER A 305 10.49 -3.38 -15.21
C SER A 305 10.16 -4.53 -14.25
N HIS A 306 11.03 -4.76 -13.26
CA HIS A 306 10.89 -5.75 -12.21
C HIS A 306 9.59 -5.55 -11.41
N GLU A 307 9.43 -4.36 -10.85
CA GLU A 307 8.26 -4.05 -10.02
C GLU A 307 6.96 -4.02 -10.85
N TYR A 308 7.03 -3.57 -12.10
CA TYR A 308 5.86 -3.59 -12.98
C TYR A 308 5.43 -5.02 -13.34
N PHE A 309 6.39 -5.92 -13.57
CA PHE A 309 6.10 -7.34 -13.87
C PHE A 309 5.40 -8.02 -12.70
N HIS A 310 5.74 -7.60 -11.48
CA HIS A 310 5.10 -8.10 -10.28
C HIS A 310 3.60 -7.81 -10.18
N THR A 311 3.09 -6.81 -10.92
CA THR A 311 1.65 -6.56 -11.09
C THR A 311 0.89 -7.84 -11.46
N TRP A 312 1.49 -8.71 -12.28
CA TRP A 312 0.97 -10.05 -12.57
C TRP A 312 1.57 -11.09 -11.64
N ASN A 313 2.89 -11.16 -11.55
CA ASN A 313 3.63 -12.21 -10.84
C ASN A 313 3.90 -11.80 -9.39
N VAL A 314 3.22 -12.40 -8.42
CA VAL A 314 3.19 -12.15 -6.96
C VAL A 314 2.01 -11.27 -6.48
N LYS A 315 1.57 -10.26 -7.25
CA LYS A 315 0.36 -9.51 -6.88
C LYS A 315 -0.94 -10.24 -7.22
N ARG A 316 -0.99 -10.95 -8.36
CA ARG A 316 -2.18 -11.68 -8.85
C ARG A 316 -1.97 -13.18 -8.90
N ILE A 317 -0.91 -13.62 -9.57
CA ILE A 317 -0.45 -15.01 -9.52
C ILE A 317 0.46 -15.11 -8.30
N LYS A 318 0.10 -15.88 -7.27
CA LYS A 318 0.91 -15.94 -6.04
C LYS A 318 0.84 -17.31 -5.38
N PRO A 319 1.77 -17.64 -4.46
CA PRO A 319 1.68 -18.85 -3.65
C PRO A 319 0.35 -18.91 -2.89
N ALA A 320 -0.24 -20.11 -2.77
CA ALA A 320 -1.42 -20.31 -1.91
C ALA A 320 -1.17 -19.91 -0.44
N ALA A 321 0.09 -20.00 0.02
CA ALA A 321 0.51 -19.55 1.35
C ALA A 321 0.35 -18.03 1.59
N PHE A 322 0.10 -17.24 0.52
CA PHE A 322 -0.13 -15.79 0.56
C PHE A 322 -1.61 -15.44 0.37
N THR A 323 -2.53 -16.40 0.53
CA THR A 323 -3.98 -16.17 0.32
C THR A 323 -4.80 -16.83 1.44
N PRO A 324 -5.20 -16.05 2.47
CA PRO A 324 -4.76 -14.66 2.75
C PRO A 324 -3.33 -14.62 3.31
N TYR A 325 -2.75 -13.42 3.39
CA TYR A 325 -1.54 -13.22 4.20
C TYR A 325 -1.86 -13.30 5.69
N ASP A 326 -1.13 -14.11 6.45
CA ASP A 326 -0.96 -13.88 7.89
C ASP A 326 0.15 -12.84 8.12
N LEU A 327 -0.24 -11.65 8.55
CA LEU A 327 0.67 -10.50 8.73
C LEU A 327 1.29 -10.45 10.14
N SER A 328 0.97 -11.39 11.03
CA SER A 328 1.47 -11.42 12.41
C SER A 328 2.78 -12.20 12.57
N ARG A 329 3.11 -13.05 11.58
CA ARG A 329 4.25 -13.97 11.59
C ARG A 329 4.77 -14.24 10.19
N GLU A 330 5.84 -15.02 10.09
CA GLU A 330 6.41 -15.48 8.83
C GLU A 330 5.46 -16.39 8.05
N ASN A 331 5.26 -16.09 6.76
CA ASN A 331 4.56 -16.97 5.83
C ASN A 331 5.57 -17.73 4.96
N HIS A 332 5.88 -18.96 5.35
CA HIS A 332 6.88 -19.77 4.65
C HIS A 332 6.37 -20.27 3.30
N THR A 333 7.18 -20.07 2.25
CA THR A 333 6.97 -20.66 0.93
C THR A 333 8.32 -21.01 0.30
N ARG A 334 8.34 -22.07 -0.51
CA ARG A 334 9.51 -22.45 -1.33
C ARG A 334 9.41 -21.94 -2.76
N LEU A 335 8.40 -21.12 -3.07
CA LEU A 335 8.10 -20.71 -4.44
C LEU A 335 8.73 -19.36 -4.83
N LEU A 336 9.53 -18.72 -3.96
CA LEU A 336 10.17 -17.45 -4.29
C LEU A 336 11.13 -17.55 -5.48
N TRP A 337 11.72 -18.71 -5.77
CA TRP A 337 12.51 -18.88 -7.01
C TRP A 337 11.67 -18.69 -8.28
N ALA A 338 10.37 -18.97 -8.22
CA ALA A 338 9.45 -18.76 -9.34
C ALA A 338 8.93 -17.31 -9.37
N PHE A 339 8.61 -16.73 -8.22
CA PHE A 339 8.06 -15.37 -8.15
C PHE A 339 9.11 -14.27 -8.27
N GLU A 340 10.25 -14.42 -7.61
CA GLU A 340 11.39 -13.50 -7.73
C GLU A 340 12.30 -13.89 -8.88
N GLY A 341 12.67 -15.17 -8.99
CA GLY A 341 13.65 -15.60 -9.99
C GLY A 341 13.17 -15.49 -11.44
N PHE A 342 11.87 -15.67 -11.72
CA PHE A 342 11.35 -15.38 -13.06
C PHE A 342 11.32 -13.87 -13.29
N THR A 343 10.89 -13.09 -12.30
CA THR A 343 10.86 -11.63 -12.44
C THR A 343 12.26 -11.07 -12.68
N SER A 344 13.29 -11.56 -11.99
CA SER A 344 14.72 -11.24 -12.23
C SER A 344 15.27 -11.70 -13.58
N TYR A 345 14.57 -12.58 -14.30
CA TYR A 345 14.90 -12.89 -15.68
C TYR A 345 14.16 -11.96 -16.65
N TYR A 346 12.91 -11.63 -16.31
CA TYR A 346 12.03 -10.82 -17.15
C TYR A 346 12.27 -9.32 -17.03
N ASP A 347 12.87 -8.82 -15.96
CA ASP A 347 13.15 -7.40 -15.78
C ASP A 347 14.06 -6.89 -16.90
N ASP A 348 15.22 -7.52 -17.14
CA ASP A 348 16.14 -7.21 -18.23
C ASP A 348 15.63 -7.70 -19.60
N LEU A 349 15.00 -8.89 -19.65
CA LEU A 349 14.46 -9.42 -20.91
C LEU A 349 13.38 -8.48 -21.48
N ALA A 350 12.52 -7.90 -20.64
CA ALA A 350 11.51 -6.96 -21.09
C ALA A 350 12.13 -5.68 -21.65
N LEU A 351 13.28 -5.23 -21.14
CA LEU A 351 14.00 -4.08 -21.69
C LEU A 351 14.45 -4.35 -23.13
N VAL A 352 15.09 -5.50 -23.38
CA VAL A 352 15.57 -5.83 -24.73
C VAL A 352 14.41 -6.17 -25.67
N ARG A 353 13.36 -6.84 -25.19
CA ARG A 353 12.20 -7.22 -26.00
C ARG A 353 11.28 -6.05 -26.33
N SER A 354 11.27 -5.00 -25.52
CA SER A 354 10.64 -3.71 -25.84
C SER A 354 11.52 -2.82 -26.73
N GLY A 355 12.78 -3.22 -26.94
CA GLY A 355 13.81 -2.53 -27.71
C GLY A 355 14.37 -1.28 -27.02
N VAL A 356 14.12 -1.11 -25.72
CA VAL A 356 14.65 0.01 -24.93
C VAL A 356 16.17 -0.10 -24.82
N ILE A 357 16.68 -1.34 -24.76
CA ILE A 357 18.11 -1.65 -24.80
C ILE A 357 18.45 -2.54 -26.00
N GLY A 358 19.72 -2.52 -26.43
CA GLY A 358 20.22 -3.42 -27.47
C GLY A 358 20.46 -4.84 -26.94
N ILE A 359 20.69 -5.79 -27.85
CA ILE A 359 21.03 -7.18 -27.47
C ILE A 359 22.40 -7.25 -26.79
N ASP A 360 23.35 -6.43 -27.21
CA ASP A 360 24.69 -6.37 -26.62
C ASP A 360 24.68 -5.79 -25.21
N ASP A 361 23.67 -4.98 -24.86
CA ASP A 361 23.49 -4.46 -23.50
C ASP A 361 22.85 -5.52 -22.57
N TYR A 362 22.24 -6.57 -23.12
CA TYR A 362 21.54 -7.63 -22.41
C TYR A 362 22.42 -8.85 -22.13
N LEU A 363 23.33 -9.18 -23.06
CA LEU A 363 24.27 -10.31 -22.96
C LEU A 363 25.50 -9.94 -22.13
#